data_AF-A0A120MZN3-F1
#
_entry.id   AF-A0A120MZN3-F1
#
_cell.length_a   1.000
_cell.length_b   1.000
_cell.length_c   1.000
_cell.angle_alpha   90.00
_cell.angle_beta   90.00
_cell.angle_gamma   90.00
#
_symmetry.space_group_name_H-M   'P 1'
#
loop_
_entity.id
_entity.type
_entity.pdbx_description
1 polymer ?
#
loop_
_entity_poly.entity_id
_entity_poly.type
_entity_poly.pdbx_seq_one_letter_code
_entity_poly.pdbx_strand_id
1 'polypeptide(L)'
;MKSKSPKKYSQQYKTMAVNMHREQGYTKTEVARRLDLTRGMIYRWERELYPEEFQNNSTNHGQARKPSAELEEENRRLREENRKLQEERAILKKAAAFFANEQN
;
A
#
# COMPACT_ATOMS: atom_id res chain seq x y z
N MET A 1 -22.80 -14.55 -18.89
CA MET A 1 -21.50 -13.83 -18.84
C MET A 1 -20.42 -14.79 -19.35
N LYS A 2 -19.71 -14.48 -20.44
CA LYS A 2 -18.65 -15.35 -20.98
C LYS A 2 -17.45 -15.31 -20.03
N SER A 3 -17.16 -16.40 -19.31
CA SER A 3 -15.94 -16.52 -18.52
C SER A 3 -14.74 -16.57 -19.48
N LYS A 4 -13.85 -15.57 -19.39
CA LYS A 4 -12.58 -15.60 -20.14
C LYS A 4 -11.78 -16.80 -19.66
N SER A 5 -11.42 -17.69 -20.59
CA SER A 5 -10.55 -18.83 -20.34
C SER A 5 -9.25 -18.36 -19.68
N PRO A 6 -8.75 -19.06 -18.64
CA PRO A 6 -7.55 -18.63 -17.93
C PRO A 6 -6.35 -18.66 -18.88
N LYS A 7 -5.78 -17.48 -19.19
CA LYS A 7 -4.51 -17.38 -19.90
C LYS A 7 -3.44 -18.11 -19.08
N LYS A 8 -2.76 -19.09 -19.70
CA LYS A 8 -1.61 -19.77 -19.10
C LYS A 8 -0.38 -18.89 -19.32
N TYR A 9 0.28 -18.52 -18.24
CA TYR A 9 1.55 -17.77 -18.27
C TYR A 9 2.68 -18.72 -17.88
N SER A 10 3.82 -18.59 -18.56
CA SER A 10 5.01 -19.38 -18.24
C SER A 10 5.52 -19.04 -16.84
N GLN A 11 6.17 -20.01 -16.18
CA GLN A 11 6.71 -19.80 -14.84
C GLN A 11 7.73 -18.65 -14.83
N GLN A 12 8.59 -18.58 -15.84
CA GLN A 12 9.55 -17.49 -16.01
C GLN A 12 8.87 -16.11 -16.06
N TYR A 13 7.74 -16.01 -16.75
CA TYR A 13 7.00 -14.76 -16.85
C TYR A 13 6.41 -14.34 -15.50
N LYS A 14 5.90 -15.30 -14.71
CA LYS A 14 5.42 -15.03 -13.35
C LYS A 14 6.55 -14.53 -12.45
N THR A 15 7.71 -15.18 -12.50
CA THR A 15 8.89 -14.79 -11.71
C THR A 15 9.37 -13.40 -12.08
N MET A 16 9.48 -13.09 -13.38
CA MET A 16 9.85 -11.76 -13.86
C MET A 16 8.91 -10.68 -13.30
N ALA A 17 7.59 -10.92 -13.33
CA ALA A 17 6.61 -9.97 -12.82
C ALA A 17 6.78 -9.73 -11.30
N VAL A 18 7.06 -10.77 -10.52
CA VAL A 18 7.27 -10.61 -9.07
C VAL A 18 8.63 -9.98 -8.75
N ASN A 19 9.69 -10.31 -9.49
CA ASN A 19 11.00 -9.66 -9.36
C ASN A 19 10.95 -8.16 -9.66
N MET A 20 10.13 -7.73 -10.63
CA MET A 20 9.92 -6.32 -10.91
C MET A 20 9.40 -5.55 -9.67
N HIS A 21 8.60 -6.21 -8.82
CA HIS A 21 8.17 -5.62 -7.56
C HIS A 21 9.24 -5.72 -6.46
N ARG A 22 9.86 -6.89 -6.29
CA ARG A 22 10.80 -7.15 -5.18
C ARG A 22 12.18 -6.53 -5.37
N GLU A 23 12.76 -6.66 -6.57
CA GLU A 23 14.14 -6.24 -6.87
C GLU A 23 14.19 -4.81 -7.41
N GLN A 24 13.25 -4.45 -8.27
CA GLN A 24 13.24 -3.14 -8.92
C GLN A 24 12.39 -2.09 -8.18
N GLY A 25 11.74 -2.48 -7.08
CA GLY A 25 10.97 -1.59 -6.22
C GLY A 25 9.67 -1.04 -6.81
N TYR A 26 9.22 -1.54 -7.97
CA TYR A 26 7.96 -1.08 -8.57
C TYR A 26 6.76 -1.52 -7.74
N THR A 27 5.72 -0.69 -7.66
CA THR A 27 4.50 -1.12 -6.98
C THR A 27 3.80 -2.22 -7.79
N LYS A 28 3.11 -3.15 -7.12
CA LYS A 28 2.34 -4.22 -7.80
C LYS A 28 1.32 -3.65 -8.81
N THR A 29 0.83 -2.44 -8.57
CA THR A 29 -0.07 -1.71 -9.49
C THR A 29 0.66 -1.27 -10.76
N GLU A 30 1.88 -0.76 -10.66
CA GLU A 30 2.69 -0.35 -11.82
C GLU A 30 3.14 -1.56 -12.63
N VAL A 31 3.57 -2.64 -11.97
CA VAL A 31 3.90 -3.90 -12.64
C VAL A 31 2.71 -4.42 -13.44
N ALA A 32 1.52 -4.42 -12.83
CA ALA A 32 0.30 -4.83 -13.49
C ALA A 32 -0.02 -3.97 -14.73
N ARG A 33 0.11 -2.64 -14.64
CA ARG A 33 -0.09 -1.74 -15.79
C ARG A 33 0.92 -1.99 -16.91
N ARG A 34 2.20 -2.20 -16.59
CA ARG A 34 3.27 -2.41 -17.57
C ARG A 34 3.15 -3.73 -18.32
N LEU A 35 2.68 -4.77 -17.63
CA LEU A 35 2.54 -6.10 -18.20
C LEU A 35 1.13 -6.35 -18.80
N ASP A 36 0.26 -5.33 -18.80
CA ASP A 36 -1.16 -5.44 -19.15
C ASP A 36 -1.88 -6.58 -18.41
N LEU A 37 -1.59 -6.66 -17.10
CA LEU A 37 -2.14 -7.65 -16.19
C LEU A 37 -3.04 -6.98 -15.15
N THR A 38 -3.85 -7.79 -14.48
CA THR A 38 -4.59 -7.32 -13.31
C THR A 38 -3.70 -7.39 -12.07
N ARG A 39 -3.83 -6.40 -11.17
CA ARG A 39 -3.10 -6.38 -9.89
C ARG A 39 -3.27 -7.69 -9.10
N GLY A 40 -4.46 -8.29 -9.15
CA GLY A 40 -4.76 -9.55 -8.49
C GLY A 40 -3.92 -10.74 -8.98
N MET A 41 -3.49 -10.73 -10.24
CA MET A 41 -2.61 -11.79 -10.77
C MET A 41 -1.21 -11.72 -10.18
N ILE A 42 -0.68 -10.51 -9.99
CA ILE A 42 0.63 -10.30 -9.36
C ILE A 42 0.61 -10.80 -7.91
N TYR A 43 -0.44 -10.47 -7.15
CA TYR A 43 -0.65 -11.02 -5.80
C TYR A 43 -0.74 -12.55 -5.79
N ARG A 44 -1.43 -13.15 -6.76
CA ARG A 44 -1.54 -14.60 -6.83
C ARG A 44 -0.20 -15.25 -7.12
N TRP A 45 0.56 -14.74 -8.09
CA TRP A 45 1.87 -15.30 -8.45
C TRP A 45 2.91 -15.12 -7.37
N GLU A 46 2.88 -14.02 -6.63
CA GLU A 46 3.75 -13.81 -5.49
C GLU A 46 3.51 -14.86 -4.40
N ARG A 47 2.26 -15.20 -4.11
CA ARG A 47 1.91 -16.30 -3.20
C ARG A 47 2.31 -17.69 -3.73
N GLU A 48 2.16 -17.91 -5.03
CA GLU A 48 2.58 -19.17 -5.68
C GLU A 48 4.12 -19.34 -5.63
N LEU A 49 4.87 -18.24 -5.71
CA LEU A 49 6.34 -18.24 -5.74
C LEU A 49 6.99 -18.19 -4.35
N TYR A 50 6.35 -17.52 -3.38
CA TYR A 50 6.88 -17.34 -2.03
C TYR A 50 5.88 -17.80 -0.95
N PRO A 51 5.44 -19.07 -0.97
CA PRO A 51 4.39 -19.56 -0.06
C PRO A 51 4.75 -19.40 1.43
N GLU A 52 6.03 -19.53 1.78
CA GLU A 52 6.58 -19.40 3.15
C GLU A 52 6.26 -18.03 3.76
N GLU A 53 6.34 -16.95 2.98
CA GLU A 53 6.06 -15.58 3.43
C GLU A 53 4.55 -15.33 3.65
N PHE A 54 3.69 -16.14 3.04
CA PHE A 54 2.24 -15.96 3.07
C PHE A 54 1.48 -17.04 3.87
N GLN A 55 2.14 -18.12 4.31
CA GLN A 55 1.54 -19.16 5.16
C GLN A 55 1.09 -18.62 6.52
N ASN A 56 1.76 -17.61 7.06
CA ASN A 56 1.32 -16.92 8.30
C ASN A 56 0.15 -15.96 8.12
N ASN A 57 -0.36 -15.76 6.90
CA ASN A 57 -1.45 -14.80 6.60
C ASN A 57 -2.62 -15.45 5.82
N SER A 58 -2.75 -16.78 5.92
CA SER A 58 -3.63 -17.61 5.08
C SER A 58 -5.15 -17.41 5.29
N THR A 59 -5.58 -16.51 6.18
CA THR A 59 -7.02 -16.31 6.45
C THR A 59 -7.68 -15.19 5.67
N ASN A 60 -6.97 -14.46 4.80
CA ASN A 60 -7.55 -13.23 4.31
C ASN A 60 -7.19 -12.89 2.85
N HIS A 61 -8.24 -12.81 2.03
CA HIS A 61 -8.41 -11.95 0.84
C HIS A 61 -8.65 -12.67 -0.50
N GLY A 62 -9.79 -13.36 -0.56
CA GLY A 62 -10.59 -13.51 -1.77
C GLY A 62 -11.71 -12.47 -1.92
N GLN A 63 -11.87 -11.54 -0.97
CA GLN A 63 -12.87 -10.48 -1.05
C GLN A 63 -12.17 -9.14 -0.91
N ALA A 64 -12.71 -8.12 -1.58
CA ALA A 64 -12.33 -6.73 -1.43
C ALA A 64 -11.95 -6.46 0.03
N ARG A 65 -10.74 -5.97 0.28
CA ARG A 65 -10.37 -5.41 1.59
C ARG A 65 -11.36 -4.29 1.88
N LYS A 66 -12.47 -4.61 2.53
CA LYS A 66 -13.04 -3.72 3.52
C LYS A 66 -11.89 -3.47 4.50
N PRO A 67 -11.49 -2.22 4.75
CA PRO A 67 -10.60 -1.97 5.87
C PRO A 67 -11.24 -2.64 7.09
N SER A 68 -10.48 -3.42 7.84
CA SER A 68 -10.96 -3.85 9.15
C SER A 68 -11.34 -2.57 9.90
N ALA A 69 -12.50 -2.55 10.55
CA ALA A 69 -13.01 -1.35 11.24
C ALA A 69 -11.96 -0.73 12.18
N GLU A 70 -11.08 -1.58 12.73
CA GLU A 70 -9.91 -1.24 13.51
C GLU A 70 -8.86 -0.40 12.75
N LEU A 71 -8.59 -0.72 11.48
CA LEU A 71 -7.62 0.01 10.65
C LEU A 71 -8.17 1.38 10.20
N GLU A 72 -9.48 1.48 9.98
CA GLU A 72 -10.18 2.74 9.72
C GLU A 72 -10.22 3.62 10.97
N GLU A 73 -10.44 3.03 12.13
CA GLU A 73 -10.42 3.71 13.42
C GLU A 73 -9.01 4.23 13.75
N GLU A 74 -7.99 3.41 13.56
CA GLU A 74 -6.60 3.81 13.76
C GLU A 74 -6.21 4.92 12.78
N ASN A 75 -6.60 4.84 11.50
CA ASN A 75 -6.39 5.92 10.53
C ASN A 75 -7.08 7.22 10.95
N ARG A 76 -8.30 7.14 11.49
CA ARG A 76 -9.02 8.32 11.97
C ARG A 76 -8.30 8.96 13.16
N ARG A 77 -7.90 8.15 14.15
CA ARG A 77 -7.13 8.61 15.33
C ARG A 77 -5.80 9.24 14.91
N LEU A 78 -5.03 8.58 14.06
CA LEU A 78 -3.75 9.09 13.56
C LEU A 78 -3.89 10.39 12.75
N ARG A 79 -4.98 10.55 11.99
CA ARG A 79 -5.27 11.80 11.26
C ARG A 79 -5.66 12.94 12.20
N GLU A 80 -6.44 12.66 13.23
CA GLU A 80 -6.81 13.65 14.26
C GLU A 80 -5.57 14.11 15.05
N GLU A 81 -4.70 13.18 15.43
CA GLU A 81 -3.46 13.47 16.12
C GLU A 81 -2.52 14.31 15.25
N ASN A 82 -2.35 13.95 13.97
CA ASN A 82 -1.56 14.74 13.04
C ASN A 82 -2.10 16.18 12.89
N ARG A 83 -3.42 16.36 12.83
CA ARG A 83 -4.03 17.69 12.74
C ARG A 83 -3.72 18.51 13.99
N LYS A 84 -3.89 17.93 15.18
CA LYS A 84 -3.61 18.60 16.45
C LYS A 84 -2.14 19.01 16.57
N LEU A 85 -1.22 18.11 16.22
CA LEU A 85 0.22 18.40 16.24
C LEU A 85 0.61 19.50 15.23
N GLN A 86 -0.04 19.56 14.07
CA GLN A 86 0.17 20.64 13.11
C GLN A 86 -0.31 22.00 13.64
N GLU A 87 -1.46 22.03 14.30
CA GLU A 87 -2.01 23.24 14.93
C GLU A 87 -1.08 23.74 16.06
N GLU A 88 -0.61 22.85 16.94
CA GLU A 88 0.33 23.19 18.00
C GLU A 88 1.66 23.74 17.43
N ARG A 89 2.21 23.12 16.39
CA ARG A 89 3.40 23.65 15.70
C ARG A 89 3.14 25.02 15.07
N ALA A 90 1.94 25.24 14.52
CA ALA A 90 1.59 26.53 13.92
C ALA A 90 1.49 27.63 14.98
N ILE A 91 0.93 27.33 16.15
CA ILE A 91 0.84 28.28 17.28
C ILE A 91 2.24 28.61 17.80
N LEU A 92 3.07 27.58 18.06
CA LEU A 92 4.44 27.79 18.54
C LEU A 92 5.29 28.59 17.53
N LYS A 93 5.14 28.33 16.23
CA LYS A 93 5.79 29.12 15.18
C LYS A 93 5.32 30.58 15.18
N LYS A 94 4.02 30.83 15.32
CA LYS A 94 3.48 32.20 15.40
C LYS A 94 3.98 32.94 16.64
N ALA A 95 4.03 32.26 17.79
CA ALA A 95 4.57 32.82 19.02
C ALA A 95 6.06 33.15 18.87
N ALA A 96 6.87 32.22 18.34
CA ALA A 96 8.28 32.48 18.07
C ALA A 96 8.50 33.66 17.10
N ALA A 97 7.69 33.77 16.05
CA ALA A 97 7.75 34.90 15.12
C ALA A 97 7.33 36.23 15.77
N PHE A 98 6.35 36.21 16.67
CA PHE A 98 5.92 37.37 17.44
C PHE A 98 7.04 37.85 18.37
N PHE A 99 7.61 36.95 19.18
CA PHE A 99 8.71 37.30 20.10
C PHE A 99 10.00 37.74 19.37
N ALA A 100 10.30 37.17 18.21
CA ALA A 100 11.44 37.59 17.40
C ALA A 100 11.28 39.01 16.81
N ASN A 101 10.03 39.46 16.58
CA ASN A 101 9.74 40.81 16.10
C ASN A 101 9.70 41.86 17.23
N GLU A 102 9.42 41.47 18.49
CA GLU A 102 9.46 42.37 19.65
C GLU A 102 10.88 42.62 20.21
N GLN A 103 11.88 41.83 19.79
CA GLN A 103 13.29 42.00 20.18
C GLN A 103 14.12 42.89 19.23
N ASN A 104 13.49 43.50 18.22
CA ASN A 104 14.05 44.57 17.36
C ASN A 104 13.46 45.93 17.74
#